data_AF-A0A2A5XFG9-F1
#
_entry.id   AF-A0A2A5XFG9-F1
#
_cell.length_a   1.000
_cell.length_b   1.000
_cell.length_c   1.000
_cell.angle_alpha   90.00
_cell.angle_beta   90.00
_cell.angle_gamma   90.00
#
_symmetry.space_group_name_H-M   'P 1'
#
loop_
_entity.id
_entity.type
_entity.pdbx_description
1 polymer ?
#
loop_
_entity_poly.entity_id
_entity_poly.type
_entity_poly.pdbx_seq_one_letter_code
_entity_poly.pdbx_strand_id
1 'polypeptide(L)'
;MKIYRYIQNYKVEILDQTFQLESDISLDKTAKISFYDNNNNLIENKKYGVVDLQFIYDKISNKESINISKCYVKNFSLSDFRIKNNLSSREKVDLIDFTAVDSIFESEKIIDFTLGNFIGSKADFSNTHFGLGNLSFLKSEFGDFKVLFKGSSYSEGNNSFQYVKFNNGNVNFDNSTFENGNLSFVNTYFGDGNSSFKNIHFGNGDVSFAFSTFNKGNISFDKSIFNGDLVSFSKVDFGTGKVDFRRVFFGDGNIDFEEISLAKKNKLVFRRANFGSSSVSFSDAHLEGCSIDFEEAEFKNGKLNFFKLTAQSISLNHCFLNCNIDMRIDDCHTIDISQSIVHNIIDLNPGLTKMNIHELNLSGVRNMGDIFIAWDDNHVLDLISNQKSTTLHEKAEQFRLLKEEFRDTGRYIDEDIAYVYFKRYELMSEYDLAKEKGLLSLILFMPNYIFQKLIFDKVGLYATNPFRVLFSIVIVNFIFSLIYTIFYSEVNTLTCLDYQVSFTEKVLENLYFSAITFFTVGYGDCSPLGFFKIIAPIEGFVGVFLMSYFTVAFVRKILR
;
A
#
# COMPACT_ATOMS: atom_id res chain seq x y z
N MET A 1 -6.29 16.51 -22.79
CA MET A 1 -7.54 16.73 -22.04
C MET A 1 -8.69 16.54 -23.04
N LYS A 2 -9.29 15.34 -23.12
CA LYS A 2 -10.57 15.21 -23.82
C LYS A 2 -11.55 16.00 -22.97
N ILE A 3 -12.03 17.14 -23.47
CA ILE A 3 -13.17 17.81 -22.87
C ILE A 3 -14.29 16.79 -22.96
N TYR A 4 -14.61 16.13 -21.84
CA TYR A 4 -15.87 15.44 -21.69
C TYR A 4 -16.92 16.52 -21.93
N ARG A 5 -17.47 16.57 -23.15
CA ARG A 5 -18.64 17.38 -23.45
C ARG A 5 -19.78 16.70 -22.70
N TYR A 6 -19.90 17.01 -21.42
CA TYR A 6 -20.97 16.53 -20.57
C TYR A 6 -22.29 16.98 -21.21
N ILE A 7 -23.11 16.00 -21.59
CA ILE A 7 -24.48 16.25 -22.03
C ILE A 7 -25.26 16.40 -20.74
N GLN A 8 -25.39 17.62 -20.21
CA GLN A 8 -26.21 17.81 -19.02
C GLN A 8 -27.70 17.89 -19.37
N ASN A 9 -28.01 18.49 -20.53
CA ASN A 9 -29.37 18.65 -20.98
C ASN A 9 -29.49 18.27 -22.45
N TYR A 10 -30.56 17.56 -22.78
CA TYR A 10 -30.96 17.34 -24.16
C TYR A 10 -32.46 17.53 -24.32
N LYS A 11 -32.87 17.90 -25.53
CA LYS A 11 -34.27 18.06 -25.89
C LYS A 11 -34.61 17.07 -26.98
N VAL A 12 -35.69 16.34 -26.77
CA VAL A 12 -36.25 15.41 -27.75
C VAL A 12 -37.40 16.09 -28.50
N GLU A 13 -37.30 16.11 -29.83
CA GLU A 13 -38.36 16.55 -30.74
C GLU A 13 -38.70 15.39 -31.68
N ILE A 14 -39.94 14.90 -31.63
CA ILE A 14 -40.40 13.82 -32.49
C ILE A 14 -40.95 14.41 -33.80
N LEU A 15 -40.38 13.98 -34.92
CA LEU A 15 -40.73 14.41 -36.27
C LEU A 15 -41.44 13.27 -37.00
N ASP A 16 -42.50 13.59 -37.73
CA ASP A 16 -43.18 12.67 -38.66
C ASP A 16 -42.35 12.55 -39.96
N GLN A 17 -41.15 12.00 -39.83
CA GLN A 17 -40.19 11.75 -40.91
C GLN A 17 -39.70 10.31 -40.79
N THR A 18 -39.65 9.61 -41.93
CA THR A 18 -39.15 8.24 -41.96
C THR A 18 -37.66 8.19 -41.64
N PHE A 19 -37.26 7.19 -40.86
CA PHE A 19 -35.87 6.90 -40.53
C PHE A 19 -35.50 5.51 -41.06
N GLN A 20 -34.51 5.44 -41.94
CA GLN A 20 -34.00 4.16 -42.42
C GLN A 20 -32.91 3.63 -41.50
N LEU A 21 -33.13 2.42 -40.98
CA LEU A 21 -32.09 1.65 -40.31
C LEU A 21 -31.23 0.92 -41.35
N GLU A 22 -30.03 0.51 -40.94
CA GLU A 22 -29.10 -0.25 -41.79
C GLU A 22 -29.61 -1.65 -42.18
N SER A 23 -30.74 -2.09 -41.61
CA SER A 23 -31.31 -3.44 -41.74
C SER A 23 -32.55 -3.51 -42.66
N ASP A 24 -32.68 -2.62 -43.66
CA ASP A 24 -33.86 -2.47 -44.54
C ASP A 24 -35.19 -2.17 -43.81
N ILE A 25 -35.14 -1.86 -42.51
CA ILE A 25 -36.30 -1.48 -41.70
C ILE A 25 -36.46 0.04 -41.77
N SER A 26 -37.63 0.49 -42.20
CA SER A 26 -38.04 1.90 -42.16
C SER A 26 -38.93 2.14 -40.95
N LEU A 27 -38.57 3.09 -40.10
CA LEU A 27 -39.38 3.57 -38.99
C LEU A 27 -40.13 4.83 -39.41
N ASP A 28 -41.39 4.97 -38.98
CA ASP A 28 -42.27 6.05 -39.45
C ASP A 28 -41.94 7.43 -38.87
N LYS A 29 -41.21 7.45 -37.75
CA LYS A 29 -40.90 8.67 -37.00
C LYS A 29 -39.41 8.77 -36.69
N THR A 30 -38.94 10.02 -36.62
CA THR A 30 -37.55 10.36 -36.30
C THR A 30 -37.52 11.22 -35.05
N ALA A 31 -36.76 10.84 -34.04
CA ALA A 31 -36.42 11.69 -32.91
C ALA A 31 -35.20 12.54 -33.27
N LYS A 32 -35.38 13.86 -33.26
CA LYS A 32 -34.28 14.82 -33.30
C LYS A 32 -33.91 15.16 -31.86
N ILE A 33 -32.68 14.88 -31.49
CA ILE A 33 -32.15 15.09 -30.14
C ILE A 33 -31.11 16.21 -30.21
N SER A 34 -31.43 17.30 -29.53
CA SER A 34 -30.59 18.49 -29.40
C SER A 34 -29.83 18.42 -28.09
N PHE A 35 -28.50 18.36 -28.14
CA PHE A 35 -27.63 18.32 -26.97
C PHE A 35 -27.14 19.72 -26.61
N TYR A 36 -27.16 20.07 -25.34
CA TYR A 36 -26.80 21.40 -24.84
C TYR A 36 -25.64 21.32 -23.84
N ASP A 37 -24.80 22.36 -23.79
CA ASP A 37 -23.77 22.53 -22.77
C ASP A 37 -24.33 23.12 -21.47
N ASN A 38 -23.48 23.24 -20.45
CA ASN A 38 -23.84 23.81 -19.14
C ASN A 38 -24.34 25.27 -19.21
N ASN A 39 -24.05 25.98 -20.31
CA ASN A 39 -24.49 27.35 -20.55
C ASN A 39 -25.74 27.39 -21.47
N ASN A 40 -26.39 26.25 -21.70
CA ASN A 40 -27.52 26.06 -22.62
C ASN A 40 -27.21 26.39 -24.09
N ASN A 41 -25.94 26.37 -24.52
CA ASN A 41 -25.60 26.47 -25.92
C ASN A 41 -25.80 25.12 -26.61
N LEU A 42 -26.42 25.14 -27.78
CA LEU A 42 -26.57 23.94 -28.60
C LEU A 42 -25.19 23.43 -29.04
N ILE A 43 -24.86 22.20 -28.65
CA ILE A 43 -23.63 21.51 -29.03
C ILE A 43 -23.82 20.83 -30.38
N GLU A 44 -24.86 20.00 -30.50
CA GLU A 44 -25.09 19.15 -31.67
C GLU A 44 -26.57 18.73 -31.75
N ASN A 45 -27.04 18.44 -32.96
CA ASN A 45 -28.30 17.74 -33.19
C ASN A 45 -28.02 16.37 -33.80
N LYS A 46 -28.57 15.31 -33.21
CA LYS A 46 -28.55 13.96 -33.79
C LYS A 46 -29.97 13.47 -34.07
N LYS A 47 -30.09 12.59 -35.05
CA LYS A 47 -31.36 11.97 -35.44
C LYS A 47 -31.32 10.48 -35.12
N TYR A 48 -32.41 9.98 -34.55
CA TYR A 48 -32.61 8.59 -34.17
C TYR A 48 -33.96 8.11 -34.68
N GLY A 49 -34.09 6.84 -35.03
CA GLY A 49 -35.40 6.26 -35.37
C GLY A 49 -36.26 6.06 -34.12
N VAL A 50 -37.53 6.44 -34.15
CA VAL A 50 -38.43 6.19 -33.01
C VAL A 50 -38.98 4.78 -33.12
N VAL A 51 -38.74 3.96 -32.09
CA VAL A 51 -39.25 2.58 -32.04
C VAL A 51 -40.41 2.50 -31.06
N ASP A 52 -41.53 1.94 -31.52
CA ASP A 52 -42.65 1.59 -30.64
C ASP A 52 -42.25 0.40 -29.75
N LEU A 53 -42.64 0.44 -28.48
CA LEU A 53 -42.46 -0.68 -27.56
C LEU A 53 -43.12 -1.96 -28.09
N GLN A 54 -44.24 -1.85 -28.81
CA GLN A 54 -44.90 -3.01 -29.39
C GLN A 54 -43.99 -3.74 -30.39
N PHE A 55 -43.22 -3.01 -31.21
CA PHE A 55 -42.25 -3.61 -32.14
C PHE A 55 -41.19 -4.44 -31.40
N ILE A 56 -40.68 -3.93 -30.27
CA ILE A 56 -39.70 -4.66 -29.45
C ILE A 56 -40.37 -5.88 -28.81
N TYR A 57 -41.56 -5.72 -28.25
CA TYR A 57 -42.31 -6.80 -27.59
C TYR A 57 -42.72 -7.92 -28.56
N ASP A 58 -43.07 -7.59 -29.80
CA ASP A 58 -43.37 -8.57 -30.83
C ASP A 58 -42.12 -9.40 -31.17
N LYS A 59 -40.94 -8.76 -31.28
CA LYS A 59 -39.67 -9.48 -31.48
C LYS A 59 -39.33 -10.40 -30.31
N ILE A 60 -39.59 -9.98 -29.07
CA ILE A 60 -39.42 -10.83 -27.89
C ILE A 60 -40.35 -12.04 -27.97
N SER A 61 -41.65 -11.82 -28.22
CA SER A 61 -42.64 -12.90 -28.33
C SER A 61 -42.34 -13.88 -29.47
N ASN A 62 -41.82 -13.37 -30.60
CA ASN A 62 -41.47 -14.16 -31.77
C ASN A 62 -40.08 -14.82 -31.68
N LYS A 63 -39.31 -14.56 -30.60
CA LYS A 63 -37.95 -15.07 -30.41
C LYS A 63 -37.02 -14.68 -31.57
N GLU A 64 -37.05 -13.41 -31.93
CA GLU A 64 -36.18 -12.83 -32.97
C GLU A 64 -35.03 -12.03 -32.37
N SER A 65 -33.97 -11.84 -33.17
CA SER A 65 -32.90 -10.90 -32.86
C SER A 65 -33.44 -9.46 -32.75
N ILE A 66 -33.02 -8.75 -31.71
CA ILE A 66 -33.44 -7.38 -31.41
C ILE A 66 -32.28 -6.42 -31.70
N ASN A 67 -32.33 -5.75 -32.87
CA ASN A 67 -31.41 -4.66 -33.19
C ASN A 67 -32.20 -3.35 -33.29
N ILE A 68 -31.99 -2.48 -32.32
CA ILE A 68 -32.57 -1.15 -32.21
C ILE A 68 -31.45 -0.09 -32.13
N SER A 69 -30.35 -0.32 -32.83
CA SER A 69 -29.25 0.65 -32.92
C SER A 69 -29.70 1.94 -33.61
N LYS A 70 -29.17 3.09 -33.18
CA LYS A 70 -29.57 4.42 -33.68
C LYS A 70 -31.06 4.72 -33.47
N CYS A 71 -31.68 4.13 -32.44
CA CYS A 71 -33.08 4.35 -32.11
C CYS A 71 -33.27 5.14 -30.81
N TYR A 72 -34.42 5.79 -30.70
CA TYR A 72 -34.97 6.38 -29.49
C TYR A 72 -36.13 5.49 -28.98
N VAL A 73 -36.03 5.06 -27.74
CA VAL A 73 -36.97 4.15 -27.07
C VAL A 73 -37.49 4.81 -25.79
N LYS A 74 -38.82 4.96 -25.69
CA LYS A 74 -39.46 5.57 -24.53
C LYS A 74 -40.20 4.53 -23.69
N ASN A 75 -40.04 4.57 -22.38
CA ASN A 75 -40.71 3.76 -21.35
C ASN A 75 -40.52 2.24 -21.53
N PHE A 76 -39.31 1.79 -21.88
CA PHE A 76 -39.01 0.36 -21.99
C PHE A 76 -39.10 -0.34 -20.62
N SER A 77 -39.94 -1.38 -20.51
CA SER A 77 -40.07 -2.18 -19.30
C SER A 77 -40.40 -3.64 -19.56
N LEU A 78 -39.52 -4.54 -19.15
CA LEU A 78 -39.79 -5.98 -19.15
C LEU A 78 -40.87 -6.37 -18.14
N SER A 79 -41.07 -5.58 -17.08
CA SER A 79 -42.21 -5.79 -16.16
C SER A 79 -43.55 -5.54 -16.86
N ASP A 80 -43.64 -4.46 -17.64
CA ASP A 80 -44.84 -4.19 -18.45
C ASP A 80 -45.04 -5.26 -19.54
N PHE A 81 -43.96 -5.75 -20.16
CA PHE A 81 -44.03 -6.89 -21.09
C PHE A 81 -44.62 -8.13 -20.41
N ARG A 82 -44.15 -8.49 -19.20
CA ARG A 82 -44.69 -9.63 -18.45
C ARG A 82 -46.17 -9.46 -18.14
N ILE A 83 -46.59 -8.28 -17.68
CA ILE A 83 -48.00 -7.98 -17.38
C ILE A 83 -48.86 -8.11 -18.64
N LYS A 84 -48.44 -7.52 -19.77
CA LYS A 84 -49.17 -7.60 -21.04
C LYS A 84 -49.32 -9.02 -21.59
N ASN A 85 -48.36 -9.90 -21.29
CA ASN A 85 -48.35 -11.28 -21.76
C ASN A 85 -48.77 -12.31 -20.70
N ASN A 86 -49.32 -11.87 -19.56
CA ASN A 86 -49.74 -12.73 -18.44
C ASN A 86 -48.64 -13.68 -17.92
N LEU A 87 -47.39 -13.23 -17.96
CA LEU A 87 -46.23 -13.97 -17.43
C LEU A 87 -46.08 -13.77 -15.92
N SER A 88 -45.41 -14.70 -15.26
CA SER A 88 -45.12 -14.55 -13.83
C SER A 88 -44.17 -13.37 -13.58
N SER A 89 -44.37 -12.63 -12.49
CA SER A 89 -43.49 -11.49 -12.10
C SER A 89 -42.03 -11.89 -11.87
N ARG A 90 -41.75 -13.18 -11.71
CA ARG A 90 -40.40 -13.74 -11.53
C ARG A 90 -39.87 -14.44 -12.79
N GLU A 91 -40.65 -14.48 -13.85
CA GLU A 91 -40.28 -15.12 -15.10
C GLU A 91 -39.23 -14.30 -15.84
N LYS A 92 -38.22 -14.98 -16.37
CA LYS A 92 -37.19 -14.34 -17.18
C LYS A 92 -37.71 -14.12 -18.60
N VAL A 93 -37.29 -13.02 -19.21
CA VAL A 93 -37.68 -12.66 -20.58
C VAL A 93 -36.47 -12.77 -21.50
N ASP A 94 -36.54 -13.66 -22.49
CA ASP A 94 -35.45 -13.90 -23.44
C ASP A 94 -35.27 -12.71 -24.40
N LEU A 95 -34.04 -12.19 -24.47
CA LEU A 95 -33.64 -11.11 -25.38
C LEU A 95 -32.51 -11.64 -26.28
N ILE A 96 -32.82 -11.93 -27.54
CA ILE A 96 -31.88 -12.56 -28.47
C ILE A 96 -31.04 -11.50 -29.19
N ASP A 97 -29.71 -11.62 -29.12
CA ASP A 97 -28.75 -10.76 -29.83
C ASP A 97 -28.99 -9.25 -29.65
N PHE A 98 -29.41 -8.86 -28.43
CA PHE A 98 -29.89 -7.50 -28.15
C PHE A 98 -28.80 -6.45 -28.44
N THR A 99 -29.09 -5.57 -29.39
CA THR A 99 -28.15 -4.55 -29.86
C THR A 99 -28.84 -3.19 -29.88
N ALA A 100 -28.29 -2.21 -29.16
CA ALA A 100 -28.79 -0.84 -29.04
C ALA A 100 -27.64 0.17 -29.17
N VAL A 101 -26.72 -0.06 -30.12
CA VAL A 101 -25.55 0.80 -30.33
C VAL A 101 -25.99 2.20 -30.75
N ASP A 102 -25.35 3.23 -30.17
CA ASP A 102 -25.70 4.64 -30.40
C ASP A 102 -27.22 4.88 -30.27
N SER A 103 -27.86 4.39 -29.20
CA SER A 103 -29.32 4.51 -29.00
C SER A 103 -29.65 5.28 -27.74
N ILE A 104 -30.89 5.73 -27.61
CA ILE A 104 -31.36 6.53 -26.48
C ILE A 104 -32.57 5.85 -25.84
N PHE A 105 -32.49 5.59 -24.54
CA PHE A 105 -33.61 5.13 -23.72
C PHE A 105 -34.04 6.24 -22.78
N GLU A 106 -35.34 6.48 -22.65
CA GLU A 106 -35.90 7.40 -21.67
C GLU A 106 -37.09 6.77 -20.94
N SER A 107 -37.22 7.07 -19.65
CA SER A 107 -38.41 6.72 -18.88
C SER A 107 -38.65 7.74 -17.77
N GLU A 108 -39.90 8.10 -17.49
CA GLU A 108 -40.18 9.01 -16.36
C GLU A 108 -39.88 8.36 -15.00
N LYS A 109 -39.83 7.02 -14.94
CA LYS A 109 -39.64 6.27 -13.69
C LYS A 109 -38.40 5.38 -13.75
N ILE A 110 -38.39 4.45 -14.70
CA ILE A 110 -37.38 3.41 -14.79
C ILE A 110 -37.29 2.84 -16.21
N ILE A 111 -36.07 2.70 -16.71
CA ILE A 111 -35.72 1.89 -17.86
C ILE A 111 -35.47 0.49 -17.32
N ASP A 112 -36.39 -0.44 -17.57
CA ASP A 112 -36.49 -1.68 -16.83
C ASP A 112 -36.13 -2.92 -17.67
N PHE A 113 -34.91 -3.39 -17.47
CA PHE A 113 -34.39 -4.67 -17.97
C PHE A 113 -34.43 -5.78 -16.92
N THR A 114 -35.16 -5.62 -15.81
CA THR A 114 -35.22 -6.58 -14.69
C THR A 114 -35.66 -7.95 -15.15
N LEU A 115 -34.93 -8.99 -14.72
CA LEU A 115 -35.12 -10.39 -15.12
C LEU A 115 -35.01 -10.61 -16.65
N GLY A 116 -34.25 -9.78 -17.36
CA GLY A 116 -33.90 -10.03 -18.75
C GLY A 116 -32.92 -11.18 -18.88
N ASN A 117 -33.13 -12.08 -19.83
CA ASN A 117 -32.24 -13.17 -20.17
C ASN A 117 -31.65 -12.93 -21.57
N PHE A 118 -30.48 -12.29 -21.62
CA PHE A 118 -29.79 -11.98 -22.86
C PHE A 118 -29.11 -13.24 -23.39
N ILE A 119 -29.60 -13.74 -24.52
CA ILE A 119 -29.15 -14.98 -25.15
C ILE A 119 -28.74 -14.72 -26.62
N GLY A 120 -28.19 -15.75 -27.26
CA GLY A 120 -27.60 -15.64 -28.60
C GLY A 120 -26.10 -15.44 -28.54
N SER A 121 -25.59 -14.46 -29.27
CA SER A 121 -24.16 -14.24 -29.53
C SER A 121 -23.60 -12.91 -29.00
N LYS A 122 -24.46 -11.96 -28.62
CA LYS A 122 -24.05 -10.63 -28.16
C LYS A 122 -25.12 -9.90 -27.35
N ALA A 123 -24.67 -9.00 -26.47
CA ALA A 123 -25.45 -7.90 -25.93
C ALA A 123 -24.63 -6.61 -26.00
N ASP A 124 -25.09 -5.63 -26.76
CA ASP A 124 -24.31 -4.43 -27.07
C ASP A 124 -25.10 -3.14 -26.90
N PHE A 125 -24.70 -2.36 -25.89
CA PHE A 125 -25.18 -1.05 -25.51
C PHE A 125 -24.07 0.01 -25.68
N SER A 126 -23.15 -0.19 -26.63
CA SER A 126 -22.07 0.75 -26.87
C SER A 126 -22.63 2.12 -27.29
N ASN A 127 -22.13 3.18 -26.64
CA ASN A 127 -22.58 4.55 -26.83
C ASN A 127 -24.09 4.78 -26.59
N THR A 128 -24.77 3.87 -25.90
CA THR A 128 -26.17 4.07 -25.51
C THR A 128 -26.29 5.14 -24.44
N HIS A 129 -27.27 6.03 -24.57
CA HIS A 129 -27.64 7.00 -23.54
C HIS A 129 -28.89 6.49 -22.80
N PHE A 130 -28.74 6.17 -21.52
CA PHE A 130 -29.83 5.95 -20.59
C PHE A 130 -30.15 7.31 -19.97
N GLY A 131 -31.20 7.92 -20.51
CA GLY A 131 -31.62 9.28 -20.21
C GLY A 131 -32.34 9.40 -18.87
N LEU A 132 -33.49 10.08 -18.88
CA LEU A 132 -34.36 10.25 -17.72
C LEU A 132 -34.75 8.90 -17.08
N GLY A 133 -34.77 8.89 -15.74
CA GLY A 133 -35.29 7.80 -14.91
C GLY A 133 -34.22 6.82 -14.44
N ASN A 134 -34.59 5.98 -13.46
CA ASN A 134 -33.70 4.93 -12.96
C ASN A 134 -33.38 3.90 -14.05
N LEU A 135 -32.29 3.15 -13.92
CA LEU A 135 -31.99 2.00 -14.77
C LEU A 135 -31.89 0.74 -13.90
N SER A 136 -32.54 -0.34 -14.33
CA SER A 136 -32.44 -1.63 -13.63
C SER A 136 -32.21 -2.80 -14.57
N PHE A 137 -31.09 -3.48 -14.36
CA PHE A 137 -30.79 -4.84 -14.84
C PHE A 137 -30.94 -5.86 -13.71
N LEU A 138 -31.75 -5.58 -12.69
CA LEU A 138 -31.88 -6.44 -11.50
C LEU A 138 -32.14 -7.90 -11.90
N LYS A 139 -31.30 -8.82 -11.43
CA LYS A 139 -31.40 -10.28 -11.67
C LYS A 139 -31.37 -10.68 -13.15
N SER A 140 -30.85 -9.83 -14.03
CA SER A 140 -30.67 -10.16 -15.44
C SER A 140 -29.50 -11.12 -15.64
N GLU A 141 -29.55 -11.89 -16.71
CA GLU A 141 -28.52 -12.88 -17.06
C GLU A 141 -28.09 -12.68 -18.51
N PHE A 142 -26.79 -12.75 -18.75
CA PHE A 142 -26.18 -12.67 -20.07
C PHE A 142 -25.50 -13.99 -20.38
N GLY A 143 -25.65 -14.49 -21.60
CA GLY A 143 -24.96 -15.71 -22.05
C GLY A 143 -23.44 -15.59 -22.09
N ASP A 144 -22.76 -16.65 -22.51
CA ASP A 144 -21.30 -16.73 -22.61
C ASP A 144 -20.74 -15.96 -23.82
N PHE A 145 -21.00 -14.65 -23.88
CA PHE A 145 -20.57 -13.76 -24.94
C PHE A 145 -20.18 -12.39 -24.41
N LYS A 146 -19.53 -11.59 -25.26
CA LYS A 146 -19.10 -10.24 -24.89
C LYS A 146 -20.30 -9.33 -24.58
N VAL A 147 -20.26 -8.66 -23.42
CA VAL A 147 -21.27 -7.68 -23.00
C VAL A 147 -20.65 -6.29 -23.03
N LEU A 148 -21.25 -5.40 -23.82
CA LEU A 148 -20.69 -4.09 -24.13
C LEU A 148 -21.60 -2.97 -23.61
N PHE A 149 -21.04 -2.13 -22.74
CA PHE A 149 -21.59 -0.85 -22.30
C PHE A 149 -20.61 0.29 -22.59
N LYS A 150 -19.65 0.07 -23.49
CA LYS A 150 -18.56 1.00 -23.77
C LYS A 150 -19.09 2.36 -24.22
N GLY A 151 -18.65 3.44 -23.59
CA GLY A 151 -19.06 4.80 -23.95
C GLY A 151 -20.52 5.11 -23.63
N SER A 152 -21.21 4.25 -22.87
CA SER A 152 -22.58 4.52 -22.45
C SER A 152 -22.65 5.68 -21.47
N SER A 153 -23.79 6.36 -21.42
CA SER A 153 -24.02 7.47 -20.48
C SER A 153 -25.33 7.28 -19.73
N TYR A 154 -25.35 7.69 -18.48
CA TYR A 154 -26.45 7.51 -17.54
C TYR A 154 -26.71 8.86 -16.89
N SER A 155 -27.89 9.42 -17.11
CA SER A 155 -28.22 10.80 -16.71
C SER A 155 -28.55 10.85 -15.21
N GLU A 156 -29.84 10.96 -14.88
CA GLU A 156 -30.30 11.02 -13.50
C GLU A 156 -30.98 9.72 -13.08
N GLY A 157 -30.76 9.32 -11.83
CA GLY A 157 -31.45 8.20 -11.21
C GLY A 157 -30.50 7.10 -10.77
N ASN A 158 -31.01 6.22 -9.94
CA ASN A 158 -30.24 5.09 -9.45
C ASN A 158 -30.11 4.02 -10.54
N ASN A 159 -28.89 3.53 -10.69
CA ASN A 159 -28.51 2.53 -11.68
C ASN A 159 -28.20 1.21 -10.95
N SER A 160 -28.92 0.14 -11.30
CA SER A 160 -28.82 -1.15 -10.62
C SER A 160 -28.45 -2.27 -11.58
N PHE A 161 -27.34 -2.92 -11.29
CA PHE A 161 -26.88 -4.19 -11.86
C PHE A 161 -26.87 -5.30 -10.79
N GLN A 162 -27.67 -5.14 -9.74
CA GLN A 162 -27.68 -6.07 -8.62
C GLN A 162 -28.12 -7.47 -9.06
N TYR A 163 -27.44 -8.49 -8.53
CA TYR A 163 -27.71 -9.90 -8.86
C TYR A 163 -27.61 -10.24 -10.37
N VAL A 164 -26.96 -9.38 -11.16
CA VAL A 164 -26.71 -9.67 -12.58
C VAL A 164 -25.70 -10.81 -12.70
N LYS A 165 -25.91 -11.69 -13.68
CA LYS A 165 -24.95 -12.71 -14.09
C LYS A 165 -24.45 -12.42 -15.49
N PHE A 166 -23.19 -11.98 -15.61
CA PHE A 166 -22.54 -11.78 -16.91
C PHE A 166 -21.93 -13.07 -17.50
N ASN A 167 -21.90 -14.16 -16.71
CA ASN A 167 -21.34 -15.46 -17.09
C ASN A 167 -19.89 -15.32 -17.64
N ASN A 168 -19.48 -16.07 -18.65
CA ASN A 168 -18.06 -16.15 -19.03
C ASN A 168 -17.61 -15.08 -20.06
N GLY A 169 -18.48 -14.11 -20.35
CA GLY A 169 -18.24 -13.04 -21.30
C GLY A 169 -17.29 -11.95 -20.80
N ASN A 170 -16.55 -11.30 -21.71
CA ASN A 170 -15.85 -10.06 -21.37
C ASN A 170 -16.89 -8.94 -21.16
N VAL A 171 -16.79 -8.21 -20.06
CA VAL A 171 -17.67 -7.09 -19.70
C VAL A 171 -16.91 -5.77 -19.86
N ASN A 172 -17.45 -4.83 -20.63
CA ASN A 172 -16.76 -3.58 -20.93
C ASN A 172 -17.66 -2.35 -20.71
N PHE A 173 -17.30 -1.53 -19.72
CA PHE A 173 -17.87 -0.22 -19.39
C PHE A 173 -16.89 0.93 -19.69
N ASP A 174 -15.87 0.71 -20.52
CA ASP A 174 -14.81 1.70 -20.74
C ASP A 174 -15.38 3.02 -21.30
N ASN A 175 -14.90 4.14 -20.78
CA ASN A 175 -15.31 5.50 -21.15
C ASN A 175 -16.80 5.80 -20.92
N SER A 176 -17.47 5.03 -20.06
CA SER A 176 -18.86 5.33 -19.67
C SER A 176 -18.92 6.47 -18.65
N THR A 177 -20.06 7.14 -18.56
CA THR A 177 -20.27 8.24 -17.61
C THR A 177 -21.61 8.09 -16.91
N PHE A 178 -21.57 7.97 -15.60
CA PHE A 178 -22.71 8.14 -14.70
C PHE A 178 -22.67 9.58 -14.18
N GLU A 179 -23.75 10.34 -14.36
CA GLU A 179 -23.80 11.72 -13.89
C GLU A 179 -24.24 11.78 -12.44
N ASN A 180 -25.50 11.42 -12.17
CA ASN A 180 -26.12 11.50 -10.85
C ASN A 180 -26.81 10.20 -10.45
N GLY A 181 -26.89 9.94 -9.14
CA GLY A 181 -27.56 8.78 -8.56
C GLY A 181 -26.61 7.63 -8.25
N ASN A 182 -27.08 6.71 -7.41
CA ASN A 182 -26.25 5.62 -6.89
C ASN A 182 -26.10 4.51 -7.93
N LEU A 183 -24.93 3.89 -8.00
CA LEU A 183 -24.63 2.75 -8.86
C LEU A 183 -24.34 1.50 -8.04
N SER A 184 -25.06 0.42 -8.32
CA SER A 184 -24.93 -0.82 -7.56
C SER A 184 -24.70 -2.05 -8.43
N PHE A 185 -23.56 -2.70 -8.23
CA PHE A 185 -23.18 -4.03 -8.70
C PHE A 185 -23.19 -5.05 -7.54
N VAL A 186 -24.08 -4.85 -6.56
CA VAL A 186 -24.14 -5.71 -5.37
C VAL A 186 -24.60 -7.12 -5.75
N ASN A 187 -23.89 -8.14 -5.28
CA ASN A 187 -24.10 -9.55 -5.64
C ASN A 187 -24.03 -9.82 -7.16
N THR A 188 -23.31 -9.00 -7.93
CA THR A 188 -23.10 -9.23 -9.36
C THR A 188 -22.04 -10.32 -9.59
N TYR A 189 -22.33 -11.23 -10.51
CA TYR A 189 -21.38 -12.25 -10.97
C TYR A 189 -20.81 -11.85 -12.33
N PHE A 190 -19.54 -11.44 -12.36
CA PHE A 190 -18.82 -11.06 -13.57
C PHE A 190 -18.20 -12.27 -14.32
N GLY A 191 -18.07 -13.41 -13.64
CA GLY A 191 -17.60 -14.69 -14.18
C GLY A 191 -16.13 -14.69 -14.63
N ASP A 192 -15.83 -15.45 -15.70
CA ASP A 192 -14.45 -15.79 -16.09
C ASP A 192 -13.81 -14.81 -17.11
N GLY A 193 -14.60 -13.87 -17.64
CA GLY A 193 -14.15 -12.90 -18.64
C GLY A 193 -13.44 -11.68 -18.04
N ASN A 194 -12.67 -10.97 -18.86
CA ASN A 194 -12.07 -9.70 -18.42
C ASN A 194 -13.18 -8.66 -18.18
N SER A 195 -13.05 -7.90 -17.10
CA SER A 195 -13.96 -6.81 -16.74
C SER A 195 -13.22 -5.47 -16.80
N SER A 196 -13.72 -4.52 -17.60
CA SER A 196 -13.03 -3.26 -17.87
C SER A 196 -13.93 -2.06 -17.61
N PHE A 197 -13.45 -1.16 -16.76
CA PHE A 197 -14.06 0.10 -16.31
C PHE A 197 -13.06 1.25 -16.51
N LYS A 198 -12.32 1.26 -17.62
CA LYS A 198 -11.25 2.24 -17.84
C LYS A 198 -11.81 3.59 -18.25
N ASN A 199 -11.24 4.67 -17.73
CA ASN A 199 -11.71 6.04 -17.97
C ASN A 199 -13.21 6.24 -17.68
N ILE A 200 -13.80 5.44 -16.80
CA ILE A 200 -15.20 5.60 -16.42
C ILE A 200 -15.32 6.77 -15.42
N HIS A 201 -16.38 7.54 -15.54
CA HIS A 201 -16.78 8.50 -14.51
C HIS A 201 -17.99 7.93 -13.77
N PHE A 202 -17.82 7.50 -12.53
CA PHE A 202 -18.88 6.86 -11.75
C PHE A 202 -19.93 7.85 -11.19
N GLY A 203 -19.71 9.15 -11.37
CA GLY A 203 -20.64 10.18 -10.93
C GLY A 203 -20.42 10.60 -9.48
N ASN A 204 -21.38 11.34 -8.96
CA ASN A 204 -21.35 11.88 -7.59
C ASN A 204 -22.19 11.04 -6.60
N GLY A 205 -22.83 9.96 -7.06
CA GLY A 205 -23.58 9.04 -6.20
C GLY A 205 -22.70 7.93 -5.64
N ASP A 206 -23.24 7.21 -4.66
CA ASP A 206 -22.55 6.07 -4.05
C ASP A 206 -22.36 4.92 -5.04
N VAL A 207 -21.21 4.28 -4.99
CA VAL A 207 -20.85 3.16 -5.87
C VAL A 207 -20.57 1.94 -5.03
N SER A 208 -21.26 0.84 -5.29
CA SER A 208 -21.05 -0.41 -4.56
C SER A 208 -20.90 -1.61 -5.48
N PHE A 209 -19.78 -2.31 -5.33
CA PHE A 209 -19.49 -3.64 -5.85
C PHE A 209 -19.62 -4.72 -4.78
N ALA A 210 -20.19 -4.41 -3.60
CA ALA A 210 -20.15 -5.31 -2.46
C ALA A 210 -20.72 -6.71 -2.78
N PHE A 211 -20.06 -7.76 -2.28
CA PHE A 211 -20.42 -9.16 -2.53
C PHE A 211 -20.38 -9.59 -4.02
N SER A 212 -19.77 -8.81 -4.90
CA SER A 212 -19.58 -9.23 -6.30
C SER A 212 -18.44 -10.25 -6.43
N THR A 213 -18.49 -11.04 -7.50
CA THR A 213 -17.50 -12.08 -7.78
C THR A 213 -16.96 -11.95 -9.20
N PHE A 214 -15.63 -11.92 -9.32
CA PHE A 214 -14.87 -11.96 -10.55
C PHE A 214 -14.02 -13.24 -10.51
N ASN A 215 -14.44 -14.34 -11.13
CA ASN A 215 -13.74 -15.63 -10.96
C ASN A 215 -12.35 -15.61 -11.60
N LYS A 216 -12.30 -15.25 -12.88
CA LYS A 216 -11.07 -15.26 -13.69
C LYS A 216 -11.04 -14.00 -14.55
N GLY A 217 -9.85 -13.68 -15.03
CA GLY A 217 -9.64 -12.57 -15.95
C GLY A 217 -9.13 -11.33 -15.23
N ASN A 218 -8.65 -10.38 -16.02
CA ASN A 218 -8.12 -9.13 -15.47
C ASN A 218 -9.27 -8.14 -15.27
N ILE A 219 -9.16 -7.38 -14.18
CA ILE A 219 -10.11 -6.35 -13.77
C ILE A 219 -9.39 -5.02 -13.82
N SER A 220 -9.95 -4.03 -14.52
CA SER A 220 -9.29 -2.73 -14.66
C SER A 220 -10.23 -1.56 -14.47
N PHE A 221 -9.91 -0.74 -13.49
CA PHE A 221 -10.50 0.56 -13.19
C PHE A 221 -9.54 1.70 -13.58
N ASP A 222 -8.55 1.46 -14.43
CA ASP A 222 -7.48 2.41 -14.75
C ASP A 222 -8.06 3.76 -15.23
N LYS A 223 -7.62 4.85 -14.58
CA LYS A 223 -8.11 6.23 -14.80
C LYS A 223 -9.61 6.44 -14.56
N SER A 224 -10.25 5.58 -13.78
CA SER A 224 -11.62 5.83 -13.33
C SER A 224 -11.69 6.98 -12.31
N ILE A 225 -12.87 7.59 -12.21
CA ILE A 225 -13.16 8.69 -11.31
C ILE A 225 -14.38 8.30 -10.47
N PHE A 226 -14.24 8.32 -9.15
CA PHE A 226 -15.31 8.22 -8.17
C PHE A 226 -15.40 9.57 -7.43
N ASN A 227 -16.62 10.10 -7.27
CA ASN A 227 -16.86 11.31 -6.47
C ASN A 227 -17.98 11.11 -5.43
N GLY A 228 -18.48 9.89 -5.26
CA GLY A 228 -19.52 9.58 -4.27
C GLY A 228 -18.98 9.59 -2.84
N ASP A 229 -19.89 9.73 -1.88
CA ASP A 229 -19.57 9.71 -0.46
C ASP A 229 -19.18 8.30 0.03
N LEU A 230 -19.62 7.25 -0.69
CA LEU A 230 -19.25 5.86 -0.44
C LEU A 230 -18.81 5.14 -1.73
N VAL A 231 -17.63 4.52 -1.69
CA VAL A 231 -17.12 3.60 -2.70
C VAL A 231 -16.81 2.25 -2.04
N SER A 232 -17.69 1.27 -2.22
CA SER A 232 -17.57 -0.02 -1.54
C SER A 232 -17.22 -1.17 -2.50
N PHE A 233 -16.10 -1.81 -2.20
CA PHE A 233 -15.65 -3.11 -2.70
C PHE A 233 -15.65 -4.17 -1.58
N SER A 234 -16.42 -3.97 -0.50
CA SER A 234 -16.45 -4.87 0.64
C SER A 234 -16.88 -6.28 0.22
N LYS A 235 -16.17 -7.30 0.72
CA LYS A 235 -16.49 -8.72 0.50
C LYS A 235 -16.53 -9.10 -0.99
N VAL A 236 -15.76 -8.39 -1.82
CA VAL A 236 -15.57 -8.76 -3.23
C VAL A 236 -14.59 -9.91 -3.32
N ASP A 237 -14.99 -10.95 -4.04
CA ASP A 237 -14.05 -11.98 -4.49
C ASP A 237 -13.52 -11.62 -5.87
N PHE A 238 -12.28 -11.14 -5.93
CA PHE A 238 -11.60 -10.78 -7.17
C PHE A 238 -11.07 -12.02 -7.94
N GLY A 239 -11.15 -13.22 -7.35
CA GLY A 239 -10.76 -14.48 -7.97
C GLY A 239 -9.32 -14.48 -8.47
N THR A 240 -9.11 -14.80 -9.76
CA THR A 240 -7.77 -14.92 -10.37
C THR A 240 -7.57 -13.87 -11.46
N GLY A 241 -6.42 -13.20 -11.42
CA GLY A 241 -6.05 -12.18 -12.40
C GLY A 241 -5.54 -10.91 -11.74
N LYS A 242 -5.09 -9.97 -12.55
CA LYS A 242 -4.63 -8.67 -12.07
C LYS A 242 -5.83 -7.75 -11.80
N VAL A 243 -5.85 -7.11 -10.63
CA VAL A 243 -6.79 -6.05 -10.28
C VAL A 243 -6.08 -4.70 -10.33
N ASP A 244 -6.54 -3.81 -11.19
CA ASP A 244 -5.81 -2.60 -11.58
C ASP A 244 -6.62 -1.31 -11.36
N PHE A 245 -6.30 -0.59 -10.30
CA PHE A 245 -6.78 0.74 -9.92
C PHE A 245 -5.71 1.82 -10.15
N ARG A 246 -4.85 1.67 -11.16
CA ARG A 246 -3.85 2.71 -11.46
C ARG A 246 -4.52 4.01 -11.87
N ARG A 247 -3.96 5.13 -11.40
CA ARG A 247 -4.41 6.49 -11.78
C ARG A 247 -5.89 6.76 -11.50
N VAL A 248 -6.48 6.02 -10.56
CA VAL A 248 -7.86 6.24 -10.13
C VAL A 248 -7.93 7.48 -9.26
N PHE A 249 -8.97 8.28 -9.45
CA PHE A 249 -9.33 9.35 -8.53
C PHE A 249 -10.53 8.86 -7.71
N PHE A 250 -10.34 8.57 -6.43
CA PHE A 250 -11.42 8.07 -5.58
C PHE A 250 -12.27 9.17 -4.94
N GLY A 251 -11.82 10.43 -4.96
CA GLY A 251 -12.48 11.55 -4.28
C GLY A 251 -12.17 11.59 -2.79
N ASP A 252 -13.11 12.15 -2.01
CA ASP A 252 -12.98 12.36 -0.56
C ASP A 252 -13.97 11.49 0.26
N GLY A 253 -14.66 10.55 -0.37
CA GLY A 253 -15.63 9.65 0.26
C GLY A 253 -15.00 8.51 1.08
N ASN A 254 -15.81 7.67 1.69
CA ASN A 254 -15.34 6.45 2.36
C ASN A 254 -15.08 5.35 1.34
N ILE A 255 -13.90 4.74 1.41
CA ILE A 255 -13.45 3.70 0.48
C ILE A 255 -13.26 2.39 1.24
N ASP A 256 -14.04 1.39 0.88
CA ASP A 256 -14.17 0.16 1.64
C ASP A 256 -13.72 -1.06 0.82
N PHE A 257 -12.61 -1.65 1.21
CA PHE A 257 -12.07 -2.93 0.71
C PHE A 257 -12.04 -3.99 1.82
N GLU A 258 -12.96 -3.93 2.78
CA GLU A 258 -13.01 -4.89 3.89
C GLU A 258 -13.38 -6.30 3.40
N GLU A 259 -12.76 -7.32 3.99
CA GLU A 259 -13.03 -8.75 3.71
C GLU A 259 -12.90 -9.14 2.22
N ILE A 260 -12.12 -8.42 1.42
CA ILE A 260 -11.87 -8.80 0.02
C ILE A 260 -11.03 -10.07 -0.07
N SER A 261 -11.18 -10.84 -1.16
CA SER A 261 -10.32 -11.98 -1.47
C SER A 261 -9.70 -11.88 -2.86
N LEU A 262 -8.47 -12.37 -2.99
CA LEU A 262 -7.77 -12.51 -4.27
C LEU A 262 -6.89 -13.76 -4.23
N ALA A 263 -6.96 -14.59 -5.27
CA ALA A 263 -6.20 -15.83 -5.33
C ALA A 263 -4.68 -15.57 -5.31
N LYS A 264 -3.93 -16.46 -4.63
CA LYS A 264 -2.48 -16.34 -4.41
C LYS A 264 -1.70 -16.02 -5.70
N LYS A 265 -0.58 -15.31 -5.57
CA LYS A 265 0.34 -14.87 -6.65
C LYS A 265 -0.21 -13.77 -7.58
N ASN A 266 -1.39 -13.23 -7.29
CA ASN A 266 -1.95 -12.09 -8.03
C ASN A 266 -1.57 -10.76 -7.37
N LYS A 267 -1.93 -9.67 -8.05
CA LYS A 267 -1.58 -8.30 -7.63
C LYS A 267 -2.81 -7.41 -7.60
N LEU A 268 -2.90 -6.64 -6.52
CA LEU A 268 -3.84 -5.54 -6.35
C LEU A 268 -3.06 -4.22 -6.47
N VAL A 269 -3.37 -3.41 -7.47
CA VAL A 269 -2.50 -2.30 -7.89
C VAL A 269 -3.22 -0.96 -7.84
N PHE A 270 -2.69 0.00 -7.08
CA PHE A 270 -3.19 1.36 -6.87
C PHE A 270 -2.17 2.44 -7.28
N ARG A 271 -1.20 2.12 -8.15
CA ARG A 271 -0.13 3.08 -8.49
C ARG A 271 -0.67 4.40 -9.02
N ARG A 272 -0.17 5.52 -8.48
CA ARG A 272 -0.61 6.88 -8.84
C ARG A 272 -2.11 7.11 -8.62
N ALA A 273 -2.76 6.32 -7.77
CA ALA A 273 -4.14 6.58 -7.37
C ALA A 273 -4.17 7.78 -6.39
N ASN A 274 -5.24 8.56 -6.46
CA ASN A 274 -5.52 9.66 -5.55
C ASN A 274 -6.67 9.25 -4.65
N PHE A 275 -6.38 9.07 -3.36
CA PHE A 275 -7.36 8.73 -2.34
C PHE A 275 -7.95 9.96 -1.65
N GLY A 276 -7.57 11.18 -2.06
CA GLY A 276 -8.07 12.42 -1.48
C GLY A 276 -8.00 12.44 0.04
N SER A 277 -9.07 12.91 0.67
CA SER A 277 -9.27 12.96 2.13
C SER A 277 -10.07 11.77 2.66
N SER A 278 -10.03 10.65 1.93
CA SER A 278 -10.86 9.47 2.19
C SER A 278 -10.37 8.66 3.38
N SER A 279 -11.30 7.96 4.03
CA SER A 279 -10.98 6.82 4.90
C SER A 279 -10.97 5.56 4.05
N VAL A 280 -9.84 4.86 4.01
CA VAL A 280 -9.61 3.63 3.24
C VAL A 280 -9.45 2.46 4.21
N SER A 281 -10.28 1.42 4.07
CA SER A 281 -10.21 0.22 4.92
C SER A 281 -9.93 -1.02 4.09
N PHE A 282 -8.93 -1.80 4.49
CA PHE A 282 -8.65 -3.17 4.03
C PHE A 282 -8.76 -4.16 5.20
N SER A 283 -9.63 -3.85 6.17
CA SER A 283 -9.76 -4.66 7.37
C SER A 283 -10.20 -6.09 7.02
N ASP A 284 -9.56 -7.07 7.66
CA ASP A 284 -9.83 -8.50 7.45
C ASP A 284 -9.68 -8.96 5.97
N ALA A 285 -8.91 -8.24 5.15
CA ALA A 285 -8.67 -8.63 3.75
C ALA A 285 -7.82 -9.91 3.64
N HIS A 286 -8.27 -10.84 2.78
CA HIS A 286 -7.68 -12.16 2.56
C HIS A 286 -6.85 -12.19 1.27
N LEU A 287 -5.61 -11.72 1.34
CA LEU A 287 -4.70 -11.56 0.19
C LEU A 287 -3.43 -12.42 0.34
N GLU A 288 -3.52 -13.56 1.01
CA GLU A 288 -2.40 -14.48 1.24
C GLU A 288 -1.64 -14.80 -0.07
N GLY A 289 -0.33 -14.54 -0.09
CA GLY A 289 0.49 -14.76 -1.29
C GLY A 289 0.31 -13.71 -2.41
N CYS A 290 -0.44 -12.63 -2.18
CA CYS A 290 -0.65 -11.52 -3.13
C CYS A 290 0.11 -10.25 -2.73
N SER A 291 0.49 -9.44 -3.71
CA SER A 291 1.12 -8.14 -3.47
C SER A 291 0.13 -6.99 -3.64
N ILE A 292 0.13 -6.04 -2.70
CA ILE A 292 -0.61 -4.79 -2.76
C ILE A 292 0.36 -3.66 -3.06
N ASP A 293 0.06 -2.85 -4.07
CA ASP A 293 1.01 -1.90 -4.64
C ASP A 293 0.42 -0.50 -4.79
N PHE A 294 0.81 0.40 -3.89
CA PHE A 294 0.41 1.80 -3.83
C PHE A 294 1.48 2.77 -4.36
N GLU A 295 2.45 2.32 -5.16
CA GLU A 295 3.55 3.18 -5.63
C GLU A 295 3.07 4.54 -6.16
N GLU A 296 3.64 5.63 -5.64
CA GLU A 296 3.27 7.03 -5.96
C GLU A 296 1.77 7.37 -5.70
N ALA A 297 1.08 6.64 -4.83
CA ALA A 297 -0.28 7.01 -4.41
C ALA A 297 -0.27 8.22 -3.46
N GLU A 298 -1.35 9.00 -3.51
CA GLU A 298 -1.54 10.20 -2.71
C GLU A 298 -2.66 9.98 -1.67
N PHE A 299 -2.33 10.23 -0.41
CA PHE A 299 -3.27 10.25 0.71
C PHE A 299 -3.19 11.60 1.41
N LYS A 300 -4.27 12.40 1.39
CA LYS A 300 -4.23 13.79 1.85
C LYS A 300 -4.56 13.98 3.31
N ASN A 301 -5.71 13.51 3.78
CA ASN A 301 -6.12 13.63 5.18
C ASN A 301 -7.21 12.60 5.45
N GLY A 302 -6.92 11.56 6.21
CA GLY A 302 -7.85 10.46 6.39
C GLY A 302 -7.22 9.31 7.16
N LYS A 303 -7.68 8.09 6.87
CA LYS A 303 -7.16 6.87 7.48
C LYS A 303 -6.89 5.83 6.40
N LEU A 304 -5.83 5.04 6.58
CA LEU A 304 -5.54 3.86 5.80
C LEU A 304 -5.41 2.69 6.76
N ASN A 305 -6.36 1.77 6.72
CA ASN A 305 -6.47 0.70 7.72
C ASN A 305 -6.16 -0.67 7.10
N PHE A 306 -5.16 -1.36 7.63
CA PHE A 306 -4.80 -2.74 7.26
C PHE A 306 -5.03 -3.74 8.40
N PHE A 307 -5.93 -3.43 9.34
CA PHE A 307 -6.21 -4.26 10.50
C PHE A 307 -6.56 -5.72 10.11
N LYS A 308 -5.83 -6.69 10.67
CA LYS A 308 -5.97 -8.13 10.39
C LYS A 308 -5.83 -8.54 8.92
N LEU A 309 -5.20 -7.70 8.10
CA LEU A 309 -4.91 -8.06 6.72
C LEU A 309 -3.92 -9.22 6.65
N THR A 310 -4.03 -10.04 5.61
CA THR A 310 -3.01 -11.03 5.23
C THR A 310 -2.54 -10.78 3.81
N ALA A 311 -1.22 -10.68 3.56
CA ALA A 311 -0.64 -10.44 2.24
C ALA A 311 0.76 -11.03 2.08
N GLN A 312 1.26 -11.14 0.84
CA GLN A 312 2.69 -11.36 0.62
C GLN A 312 3.48 -10.07 0.81
N SER A 313 3.00 -8.96 0.25
CA SER A 313 3.70 -7.69 0.39
C SER A 313 2.78 -6.50 0.27
N ILE A 314 3.14 -5.41 0.95
CA ILE A 314 2.51 -4.09 0.85
C ILE A 314 3.58 -3.09 0.46
N SER A 315 3.40 -2.41 -0.67
CA SER A 315 4.30 -1.35 -1.13
C SER A 315 3.58 -0.01 -1.07
N LEU A 316 4.09 0.90 -0.23
CA LEU A 316 3.72 2.31 -0.11
C LEU A 316 4.96 3.17 -0.43
N ASN A 317 5.73 2.78 -1.44
CA ASN A 317 6.95 3.46 -1.83
C ASN A 317 6.67 4.74 -2.64
N HIS A 318 7.53 5.76 -2.51
CA HIS A 318 7.36 7.07 -3.14
C HIS A 318 6.00 7.74 -2.88
N CYS A 319 5.36 7.44 -1.75
CA CYS A 319 4.05 7.94 -1.38
C CYS A 319 4.16 9.23 -0.56
N PHE A 320 3.15 10.08 -0.70
CA PHE A 320 2.90 11.18 0.23
C PHE A 320 1.84 10.72 1.23
N LEU A 321 2.29 10.33 2.43
CA LEU A 321 1.47 9.70 3.46
C LEU A 321 1.03 10.75 4.50
N ASN A 322 0.01 11.54 4.16
CA ASN A 322 -0.61 12.50 5.06
C ASN A 322 -1.92 11.96 5.66
N CYS A 323 -1.90 10.72 6.12
CA CYS A 323 -3.03 10.04 6.74
C CYS A 323 -2.55 9.16 7.89
N ASN A 324 -3.46 8.80 8.79
CA ASN A 324 -3.16 7.82 9.84
C ASN A 324 -3.19 6.42 9.25
N ILE A 325 -2.09 5.68 9.38
CA ILE A 325 -1.96 4.32 8.86
C ILE A 325 -1.98 3.33 10.02
N ASP A 326 -2.96 2.43 10.02
CA ASP A 326 -3.03 1.30 10.95
C ASP A 326 -2.43 0.07 10.27
N MET A 327 -1.23 -0.33 10.72
CA MET A 327 -0.47 -1.46 10.19
C MET A 327 -0.56 -2.69 11.10
N ARG A 328 -1.59 -2.80 11.94
CA ARG A 328 -1.87 -4.00 12.75
C ARG A 328 -2.35 -5.16 11.88
N ILE A 329 -1.42 -5.71 11.12
CA ILE A 329 -1.58 -6.76 10.14
C ILE A 329 -1.43 -8.13 10.84
N ASP A 330 -2.06 -9.19 10.30
CA ASP A 330 -1.88 -10.54 10.84
C ASP A 330 -0.65 -11.23 10.24
N ASP A 331 -0.53 -11.23 8.91
CA ASP A 331 0.59 -11.85 8.20
C ASP A 331 0.97 -11.02 6.95
N CYS A 332 2.22 -10.55 6.88
CA CYS A 332 2.75 -9.89 5.70
C CYS A 332 4.25 -10.07 5.61
N HIS A 333 4.74 -10.71 4.54
CA HIS A 333 6.17 -10.95 4.42
C HIS A 333 6.98 -9.66 4.30
N THR A 334 6.58 -8.73 3.43
CA THR A 334 7.32 -7.49 3.18
C THR A 334 6.42 -6.27 3.24
N ILE A 335 6.80 -5.29 4.06
CA ILE A 335 6.24 -3.94 4.06
C ILE A 335 7.32 -3.00 3.54
N ASP A 336 7.04 -2.29 2.46
CA ASP A 336 7.96 -1.32 1.87
C ASP A 336 7.34 0.07 1.88
N ILE A 337 7.92 0.99 2.66
CA ILE A 337 7.53 2.40 2.66
C ILE A 337 8.67 3.31 2.18
N SER A 338 9.64 2.76 1.46
CA SER A 338 10.84 3.46 1.04
C SER A 338 10.56 4.70 0.17
N GLN A 339 11.43 5.70 0.31
CA GLN A 339 11.36 6.99 -0.41
C GLN A 339 10.06 7.78 -0.21
N SER A 340 9.27 7.44 0.81
CA SER A 340 8.00 8.11 1.13
C SER A 340 8.17 9.22 2.14
N ILE A 341 7.20 10.13 2.17
CA ILE A 341 7.13 11.19 3.18
C ILE A 341 5.97 10.90 4.12
N VAL A 342 6.28 10.69 5.39
CA VAL A 342 5.30 10.41 6.44
C VAL A 342 5.00 11.73 7.16
N HIS A 343 3.77 12.22 7.05
CA HIS A 343 3.34 13.47 7.71
C HIS A 343 2.50 13.22 8.96
N ASN A 344 2.00 11.99 9.14
CA ASN A 344 1.11 11.64 10.22
C ASN A 344 1.52 10.28 10.81
N ILE A 345 0.63 9.63 11.56
CA ILE A 345 0.96 8.44 12.33
C ILE A 345 0.99 7.17 11.47
N ILE A 346 2.00 6.32 11.65
CA ILE A 346 2.02 4.92 11.24
C ILE A 346 2.09 4.04 12.49
N ASP A 347 1.09 3.19 12.71
CA ASP A 347 1.02 2.30 13.88
C ASP A 347 1.31 0.84 13.51
N LEU A 348 2.49 0.37 13.92
CA LEU A 348 3.00 -1.00 13.78
C LEU A 348 3.01 -1.76 15.12
N ASN A 349 2.37 -1.24 16.17
CA ASN A 349 2.30 -1.97 17.44
C ASN A 349 1.30 -3.13 17.35
N PRO A 350 1.69 -4.37 17.70
CA PRO A 350 0.87 -5.55 17.44
C PRO A 350 -0.52 -5.54 18.09
N GLY A 351 -0.65 -5.02 19.31
CA GLY A 351 -1.93 -4.98 20.01
C GLY A 351 -2.60 -6.35 20.11
N LEU A 352 -3.64 -6.60 19.29
CA LEU A 352 -4.41 -7.85 19.26
C LEU A 352 -4.10 -8.74 18.04
N THR A 353 -3.24 -8.32 17.11
CA THR A 353 -2.93 -9.06 15.89
C THR A 353 -1.66 -9.89 16.02
N LYS A 354 -1.48 -10.85 15.12
CA LYS A 354 -0.28 -11.72 15.16
C LYS A 354 0.99 -10.99 14.76
N MET A 355 0.90 -10.01 13.85
CA MET A 355 2.04 -9.25 13.30
C MET A 355 3.21 -10.11 12.83
N ASN A 356 2.93 -11.14 12.03
CA ASN A 356 3.98 -11.91 11.37
C ASN A 356 4.55 -11.10 10.20
N ILE A 357 5.62 -10.35 10.46
CA ILE A 357 6.34 -9.56 9.44
C ILE A 357 7.79 -10.05 9.33
N HIS A 358 8.30 -10.16 8.10
CA HIS A 358 9.67 -10.61 7.85
C HIS A 358 10.62 -9.50 7.38
N GLU A 359 10.10 -8.50 6.67
CA GLU A 359 10.90 -7.41 6.12
C GLU A 359 10.12 -6.09 6.21
N LEU A 360 10.75 -5.06 6.78
CA LEU A 360 10.20 -3.69 6.84
C LEU A 360 11.22 -2.71 6.25
N ASN A 361 10.98 -2.24 5.04
CA ASN A 361 11.89 -1.32 4.36
C ASN A 361 11.49 0.15 4.61
N LEU A 362 12.33 0.86 5.37
CA LEU A 362 12.19 2.29 5.70
C LEU A 362 13.22 3.16 4.95
N SER A 363 13.89 2.64 3.91
CA SER A 363 15.01 3.34 3.28
C SER A 363 14.58 4.64 2.60
N GLY A 364 15.30 5.73 2.87
CA GLY A 364 15.01 7.05 2.29
C GLY A 364 13.69 7.70 2.75
N VAL A 365 13.03 7.16 3.78
CA VAL A 365 11.83 7.77 4.38
C VAL A 365 12.17 9.13 4.96
N ARG A 366 11.31 10.10 4.69
CA ARG A 366 11.33 11.41 5.36
C ARG A 366 10.19 11.43 6.36
N ASN A 367 10.49 11.20 7.63
CA ASN A 367 9.47 11.26 8.66
C ASN A 367 9.31 12.68 9.23
N MET A 368 8.08 13.17 9.22
CA MET A 368 7.61 14.41 9.85
C MET A 368 6.48 14.14 10.85
N GLY A 369 5.93 12.91 10.88
CA GLY A 369 4.95 12.43 11.85
C GLY A 369 5.60 11.44 12.82
N ASP A 370 4.87 10.38 13.20
CA ASP A 370 5.34 9.38 14.16
C ASP A 370 5.24 7.96 13.58
N ILE A 371 6.28 7.15 13.76
CA ILE A 371 6.24 5.71 13.45
C ILE A 371 6.26 4.92 14.76
N PHE A 372 5.10 4.44 15.18
CA PHE A 372 4.97 3.60 16.36
C PHE A 372 5.31 2.15 16.03
N ILE A 373 6.47 1.69 16.48
CA ILE A 373 6.93 0.30 16.34
C ILE A 373 7.59 -0.15 17.64
N ALA A 374 7.34 -1.37 18.11
CA ALA A 374 7.93 -1.91 19.33
C ALA A 374 9.17 -2.76 18.98
N TRP A 375 10.33 -2.44 19.58
CA TRP A 375 11.60 -3.07 19.18
C TRP A 375 11.59 -4.60 19.31
N ASP A 376 11.21 -5.10 20.48
CA ASP A 376 11.22 -6.52 20.81
C ASP A 376 10.02 -7.25 20.18
N ASP A 377 8.81 -6.71 20.33
CA ASP A 377 7.58 -7.37 19.86
C ASP A 377 7.53 -7.50 18.33
N ASN A 378 8.10 -6.55 17.59
CA ASN A 378 8.18 -6.61 16.13
C ASN A 378 9.48 -7.25 15.61
N HIS A 379 10.41 -7.65 16.49
CA HIS A 379 11.75 -8.14 16.10
C HIS A 379 12.46 -7.19 15.11
N VAL A 380 12.47 -5.89 15.41
CA VAL A 380 12.89 -4.82 14.49
C VAL A 380 14.28 -5.03 13.90
N LEU A 381 15.20 -5.57 14.70
CA LEU A 381 16.53 -5.92 14.21
C LEU A 381 16.47 -6.86 13.00
N ASP A 382 15.70 -7.93 13.12
CA ASP A 382 15.59 -8.95 12.07
C ASP A 382 14.89 -8.40 10.83
N LEU A 383 13.88 -7.53 11.03
CA LEU A 383 13.14 -6.86 9.94
C LEU A 383 14.05 -6.04 9.01
N ILE A 384 15.11 -5.43 9.55
CA ILE A 384 16.04 -4.58 8.80
C ILE A 384 17.30 -5.36 8.41
N SER A 385 17.88 -6.13 9.33
CA SER A 385 19.14 -6.84 9.09
C SER A 385 19.02 -7.91 8.01
N ASN A 386 17.86 -8.57 7.88
CA ASN A 386 17.64 -9.64 6.91
C ASN A 386 17.24 -9.16 5.51
N GLN A 387 17.03 -7.85 5.32
CA GLN A 387 16.75 -7.26 4.00
C GLN A 387 17.87 -7.61 3.01
N LYS A 388 17.49 -8.18 1.86
CA LYS A 388 18.44 -8.54 0.78
C LYS A 388 18.56 -7.45 -0.29
N SER A 389 17.54 -6.62 -0.38
CA SER A 389 17.38 -5.56 -1.38
C SER A 389 18.18 -4.30 -1.04
N THR A 390 18.47 -4.06 0.24
CA THR A 390 19.11 -2.84 0.75
C THR A 390 20.61 -2.99 0.97
N THR A 391 21.36 -1.93 0.69
CA THR A 391 22.77 -1.77 1.02
C THR A 391 23.02 -1.61 2.53
N LEU A 392 24.27 -1.77 2.97
CA LEU A 392 24.66 -1.52 4.37
C LEU A 392 24.41 -0.06 4.78
N HIS A 393 24.61 0.88 3.86
CA HIS A 393 24.32 2.30 4.08
C HIS A 393 22.83 2.54 4.34
N GLU A 394 21.96 1.95 3.50
CA GLU A 394 20.51 2.06 3.68
C GLU A 394 20.04 1.41 4.99
N LYS A 395 20.62 0.28 5.39
CA LYS A 395 20.34 -0.33 6.70
C LYS A 395 20.73 0.60 7.85
N ALA A 396 21.90 1.25 7.75
CA ALA A 396 22.33 2.23 8.74
C ALA A 396 21.32 3.38 8.86
N GLU A 397 20.91 3.96 7.73
CA GLU A 397 19.95 5.06 7.70
C GLU A 397 18.57 4.69 8.27
N GLN A 398 18.11 3.44 8.06
CA GLN A 398 16.87 2.94 8.68
C GLN A 398 16.98 2.89 10.20
N PHE A 399 18.09 2.38 10.76
CA PHE A 399 18.32 2.42 12.20
C PHE A 399 18.49 3.86 12.73
N ARG A 400 19.08 4.75 11.92
CA ARG A 400 19.19 6.18 12.27
C ARG A 400 17.82 6.83 12.39
N LEU A 401 16.93 6.54 11.44
CA LEU A 401 15.53 7.02 11.48
C LEU A 401 14.85 6.54 12.76
N LEU A 402 14.83 5.22 12.99
CA LEU A 402 14.18 4.64 14.18
C LEU A 402 14.75 5.17 15.50
N LYS A 403 16.07 5.40 15.56
CA LYS A 403 16.71 6.00 16.73
C LYS A 403 16.13 7.39 17.03
N GLU A 404 15.94 8.25 16.03
CA GLU A 404 15.33 9.56 16.26
C GLU A 404 13.85 9.41 16.70
N GLU A 405 13.08 8.49 16.10
CA GLU A 405 11.71 8.16 16.55
C GLU A 405 11.63 7.72 18.01
N PHE A 406 12.52 6.82 18.43
CA PHE A 406 12.54 6.32 19.80
C PHE A 406 12.93 7.41 20.79
N ARG A 407 13.82 8.32 20.40
CA ARG A 407 14.16 9.49 21.22
C ARG A 407 12.95 10.40 21.40
N ASP A 408 12.27 10.71 20.30
CA ASP A 408 11.17 11.67 20.29
C ASP A 408 9.94 11.11 21.03
N THR A 409 9.75 9.78 21.02
CA THR A 409 8.73 9.06 21.81
C THR A 409 9.13 8.71 23.24
N GLY A 410 10.34 9.05 23.69
CA GLY A 410 10.81 8.79 25.07
C GLY A 410 11.19 7.31 25.36
N ARG A 411 11.38 6.49 24.33
CA ARG A 411 11.78 5.07 24.43
C ARG A 411 13.29 4.92 24.40
N TYR A 412 13.96 5.37 25.47
CA TYR A 412 15.41 5.48 25.52
C TYR A 412 16.16 4.14 25.44
N ILE A 413 15.55 3.02 25.83
CA ILE A 413 16.15 1.69 25.70
C ILE A 413 16.24 1.30 24.21
N ASP A 414 15.15 1.45 23.48
CA ASP A 414 15.07 1.17 22.05
C ASP A 414 15.96 2.14 21.25
N GLU A 415 16.00 3.42 21.65
CA GLU A 415 16.92 4.43 21.08
C GLU A 415 18.38 3.96 21.17
N ASP A 416 18.82 3.50 22.34
CA ASP A 416 20.19 3.05 22.56
C ASP A 416 20.52 1.84 21.67
N ILE A 417 19.60 0.88 21.53
CA ILE A 417 19.79 -0.30 20.68
C ILE A 417 19.85 0.11 19.21
N ALA A 418 18.89 0.91 18.74
CA ALA A 418 18.86 1.44 17.37
C ALA A 418 20.13 2.22 17.04
N TYR A 419 20.61 3.07 17.97
CA TYR A 419 21.86 3.82 17.82
C TYR A 419 23.09 2.92 17.63
N VAL A 420 23.18 1.83 18.39
CA VAL A 420 24.29 0.87 18.27
C VAL A 420 24.27 0.21 16.90
N TYR A 421 23.11 -0.24 16.43
CA TYR A 421 23.02 -0.87 15.11
C TYR A 421 23.27 0.12 13.98
N PHE A 422 22.78 1.36 14.09
CA PHE A 422 23.16 2.45 13.19
C PHE A 422 24.68 2.57 13.07
N LYS A 423 25.40 2.69 14.19
CA LYS A 423 26.87 2.83 14.18
C LYS A 423 27.61 1.60 13.68
N ARG A 424 27.10 0.39 13.95
CA ARG A 424 27.68 -0.85 13.40
C ARG A 424 27.54 -0.92 11.89
N TYR A 425 26.36 -0.65 11.35
CA TYR A 425 26.11 -0.68 9.91
C TYR A 425 26.81 0.47 9.19
N GLU A 426 26.89 1.67 9.79
CA GLU A 426 27.67 2.80 9.27
C GLU A 426 29.15 2.42 9.13
N LEU A 427 29.75 1.84 10.17
CA LEU A 427 31.15 1.40 10.14
C LEU A 427 31.42 0.28 9.12
N MET A 428 30.47 -0.65 8.94
CA MET A 428 30.56 -1.68 7.90
C MET A 428 30.45 -1.08 6.49
N SER A 429 29.57 -0.10 6.31
CA SER A 429 29.43 0.61 5.03
C SER A 429 30.69 1.41 4.69
N GLU A 430 31.31 2.10 5.65
CA GLU A 430 32.57 2.82 5.46
C GLU A 430 33.72 1.88 5.08
N TYR A 431 33.75 0.70 5.70
CA TYR A 431 34.73 -0.33 5.37
C TYR A 431 34.59 -0.81 3.92
N ASP A 432 33.36 -1.09 3.47
CA ASP A 432 33.11 -1.50 2.08
C ASP A 432 33.46 -0.38 1.09
N LEU A 433 33.12 0.87 1.40
CA LEU A 433 33.52 2.02 0.59
C LEU A 433 35.05 2.20 0.53
N ALA A 434 35.75 2.00 1.64
CA ALA A 434 37.22 2.06 1.67
C ALA A 434 37.86 0.94 0.86
N LYS A 435 37.26 -0.26 0.89
CA LYS A 435 37.67 -1.41 0.08
C LYS A 435 37.48 -1.15 -1.41
N GLU A 436 36.37 -0.55 -1.81
CA GLU A 436 36.09 -0.16 -3.21
C GLU A 436 37.07 0.90 -3.73
N LYS A 437 37.50 1.84 -2.90
CA LYS A 437 38.51 2.87 -3.25
C LYS A 437 39.92 2.31 -3.46
N GLY A 438 40.18 1.08 -3.03
CA GLY A 438 41.43 0.36 -3.25
C GLY A 438 42.28 0.14 -1.99
N LEU A 439 43.37 -0.63 -2.17
CA LEU A 439 44.18 -1.18 -1.09
C LEU A 439 44.77 -0.11 -0.14
N LEU A 440 45.27 1.00 -0.69
CA LEU A 440 45.87 2.08 0.10
C LEU A 440 44.83 2.72 1.04
N SER A 441 43.63 3.00 0.53
CA SER A 441 42.53 3.57 1.31
C SER A 441 42.11 2.63 2.43
N LEU A 442 42.05 1.32 2.14
CA LEU A 442 41.71 0.31 3.14
C LEU A 442 42.75 0.24 4.25
N ILE A 443 44.05 0.18 3.92
CA ILE A 443 45.13 0.13 4.93
C ILE A 443 45.12 1.36 5.82
N LEU A 444 44.89 2.55 5.27
CA LEU A 444 44.81 3.80 6.04
C LEU A 444 43.56 3.84 6.95
N PHE A 445 42.46 3.20 6.54
CA PHE A 445 41.22 3.13 7.33
C PHE A 445 41.28 2.09 8.46
N MET A 446 42.04 1.00 8.28
CA MET A 446 42.07 -0.14 9.23
C MET A 446 42.37 0.23 10.70
N PRO A 447 43.34 1.12 11.03
CA PRO A 447 43.58 1.51 12.42
C PRO A 447 42.35 2.14 13.07
N ASN A 448 41.65 3.03 12.35
CA ASN A 448 40.41 3.65 12.82
C ASN A 448 39.30 2.61 12.97
N TYR A 449 39.13 1.72 11.98
CA TYR A 449 38.13 0.63 12.06
C TYR A 449 38.32 -0.25 13.29
N ILE A 450 39.57 -0.69 13.57
CA ILE A 450 39.90 -1.51 14.74
C ILE A 450 39.64 -0.73 16.03
N PHE A 451 40.05 0.54 16.08
CA PHE A 451 39.83 1.40 17.23
C PHE A 451 38.34 1.55 17.56
N GLN A 452 37.51 1.88 16.56
CA GLN A 452 36.07 2.01 16.76
C GLN A 452 35.42 0.69 17.19
N LYS A 453 35.81 -0.43 16.57
CA LYS A 453 35.26 -1.74 16.91
C LYS A 453 35.64 -2.19 18.32
N LEU A 454 36.87 -1.93 18.76
CA LEU A 454 37.36 -2.33 20.07
C LEU A 454 36.90 -1.37 21.17
N ILE A 455 37.13 -0.07 21.01
CA ILE A 455 36.85 0.91 22.05
C ILE A 455 35.38 1.34 22.03
N PHE A 456 34.84 1.70 20.87
CA PHE A 456 33.46 2.20 20.83
C PHE A 456 32.47 1.04 20.99
N ASP A 457 32.53 0.00 20.17
CA ASP A 457 31.59 -1.12 20.29
C ASP A 457 31.92 -2.05 21.48
N LYS A 458 33.12 -2.64 21.54
CA LYS A 458 33.40 -3.70 22.54
C LYS A 458 33.55 -3.20 23.98
N VAL A 459 34.16 -2.04 24.21
CA VAL A 459 34.37 -1.51 25.56
C VAL A 459 33.13 -0.79 26.10
N GLY A 460 32.53 0.12 25.31
CA GLY A 460 31.44 0.97 25.83
C GLY A 460 30.09 0.87 25.15
N LEU A 461 29.92 -0.01 24.15
CA LEU A 461 28.68 -0.11 23.36
C LEU A 461 28.23 1.27 22.82
N TYR A 462 29.17 2.03 22.26
CA TYR A 462 28.98 3.42 21.81
C TYR A 462 28.40 4.34 22.90
N ALA A 463 28.95 4.27 24.12
CA ALA A 463 28.52 5.05 25.28
C ALA A 463 27.10 4.77 25.78
N THR A 464 26.45 3.68 25.36
CA THR A 464 25.07 3.35 25.77
C THR A 464 25.01 2.51 27.05
N ASN A 465 26.09 1.79 27.38
CA ASN A 465 26.13 0.90 28.54
C ASN A 465 27.33 1.21 29.47
N PRO A 466 27.12 1.96 30.58
CA PRO A 466 28.18 2.31 31.51
C PRO A 466 28.75 1.09 32.26
N PHE A 467 27.94 0.07 32.55
CA PHE A 467 28.41 -1.14 33.22
C PHE A 467 29.39 -1.94 32.36
N ARG A 468 29.23 -1.88 31.04
CA ARG A 468 30.18 -2.50 30.11
C ARG A 468 31.56 -1.83 30.16
N VAL A 469 31.59 -0.50 30.32
CA VAL A 469 32.84 0.25 30.51
C VAL A 469 33.49 -0.15 31.84
N LEU A 470 32.70 -0.25 32.93
CA LEU A 470 33.20 -0.69 34.24
C LEU A 470 33.81 -2.10 34.18
N PHE A 471 33.12 -3.03 33.51
CA PHE A 471 33.65 -4.38 33.29
C PHE A 471 34.93 -4.37 32.44
N SER A 472 34.98 -3.52 31.42
CA SER A 472 36.17 -3.35 30.58
C SER A 472 37.35 -2.76 31.36
N ILE A 473 37.11 -1.86 32.32
CA ILE A 473 38.14 -1.35 33.23
C ILE A 473 38.79 -2.52 33.98
N VAL A 474 37.99 -3.43 34.55
CA VAL A 474 38.50 -4.61 35.25
C VAL A 474 39.35 -5.47 34.32
N ILE A 475 38.87 -5.78 33.12
CA ILE A 475 39.62 -6.58 32.13
C ILE A 475 40.95 -5.91 31.75
N VAL A 476 40.94 -4.60 31.50
CA VAL A 476 42.15 -3.87 31.09
C VAL A 476 43.20 -3.88 32.20
N ASN A 477 42.80 -3.75 33.47
CA ASN A 477 43.70 -3.90 34.61
C ASN A 477 44.33 -5.31 34.66
N PHE A 478 43.52 -6.36 34.43
CA PHE A 478 44.05 -7.72 34.34
C PHE A 478 45.03 -7.90 33.17
N ILE A 479 44.77 -7.27 32.01
CA ILE A 479 45.68 -7.32 30.85
C ILE A 479 47.02 -6.65 31.20
N PHE A 480 47.02 -5.47 31.83
CA PHE A 480 48.26 -4.81 32.25
C PHE A 480 49.01 -5.62 33.30
N SER A 481 48.32 -6.17 34.30
CA SER A 481 48.92 -7.11 35.27
C SER A 481 49.60 -8.31 34.58
N LEU A 482 48.96 -8.90 33.57
CA LEU A 482 49.53 -9.99 32.80
C LEU A 482 50.75 -9.54 31.99
N ILE A 483 50.72 -8.35 31.37
CA ILE A 483 51.85 -7.77 30.66
C ILE A 483 53.04 -7.59 31.61
N TYR A 484 52.83 -7.01 32.79
CA TYR A 484 53.89 -6.86 33.80
C TYR A 484 54.45 -8.21 34.24
N THR A 485 53.61 -9.23 34.34
CA THR A 485 54.03 -10.59 34.74
C THR A 485 54.83 -11.30 33.64
N ILE A 486 54.37 -11.23 32.38
CA ILE A 486 55.02 -11.92 31.23
C ILE A 486 56.36 -11.28 30.88
N PHE A 487 56.43 -9.96 30.90
CA PHE A 487 57.64 -9.21 30.52
C PHE A 487 58.59 -8.96 31.70
N TYR A 488 58.31 -9.58 32.86
CA TYR A 488 59.17 -9.53 34.03
C TYR A 488 60.55 -10.12 33.71
N SER A 489 61.60 -9.34 33.92
CA SER A 489 63.00 -9.75 33.70
C SER A 489 63.91 -9.03 34.67
N GLU A 490 65.19 -9.40 34.74
CA GLU A 490 66.18 -8.72 35.63
C GLU A 490 66.29 -7.21 35.37
N VAL A 491 65.89 -6.74 34.18
CA VAL A 491 65.90 -5.32 33.79
C VAL A 491 64.52 -4.68 33.93
N ASN A 492 63.45 -5.46 33.75
CA ASN A 492 62.06 -5.01 33.80
C ASN A 492 61.39 -5.54 35.07
N THR A 493 61.55 -4.81 36.17
CA THR A 493 60.95 -5.16 37.47
C THR A 493 60.17 -3.98 38.05
N LEU A 494 59.32 -4.27 39.03
CA LEU A 494 58.73 -3.27 39.91
C LEU A 494 59.49 -3.32 41.23
N THR A 495 59.81 -2.17 41.82
CA THR A 495 60.62 -2.09 43.06
C THR A 495 59.97 -2.73 44.28
N CYS A 496 58.67 -3.02 44.22
CA CYS A 496 57.90 -3.59 45.32
C CYS A 496 57.71 -5.11 45.26
N LEU A 497 58.29 -5.79 44.25
CA LEU A 497 58.20 -7.24 44.09
C LEU A 497 59.46 -7.94 44.61
N ASP A 498 59.30 -9.01 45.38
CA ASP A 498 60.40 -9.87 45.80
C ASP A 498 60.64 -11.02 44.79
N TYR A 499 61.90 -11.44 44.62
CA TYR A 499 62.30 -12.34 43.53
C TYR A 499 61.76 -13.77 43.67
N GLN A 500 61.45 -14.20 44.91
CA GLN A 500 61.13 -15.59 45.28
C GLN A 500 59.63 -15.92 45.39
N VAL A 501 58.76 -15.10 44.81
CA VAL A 501 57.30 -15.23 44.96
C VAL A 501 56.70 -16.16 43.88
N SER A 502 55.61 -16.87 44.24
CA SER A 502 54.90 -17.75 43.30
C SER A 502 54.29 -16.97 42.12
N PHE A 503 54.04 -17.64 40.98
CA PHE A 503 53.47 -16.97 39.80
C PHE A 503 52.12 -16.30 40.09
N THR A 504 51.27 -16.94 40.90
CA THR A 504 49.96 -16.42 41.30
C THR A 504 50.05 -15.16 42.14
N GLU A 505 50.98 -15.12 43.09
CA GLU A 505 51.22 -13.94 43.93
C GLU A 505 51.83 -12.80 43.10
N LYS A 506 52.73 -13.10 42.16
CA LYS A 506 53.25 -12.10 41.19
C LYS A 506 52.14 -11.45 40.36
N VAL A 507 51.15 -12.22 39.90
CA VAL A 507 49.99 -11.67 39.19
C VAL A 507 49.16 -10.77 40.10
N LEU A 508 48.93 -11.15 41.35
CA LEU A 508 48.15 -10.35 42.31
C LEU A 508 48.85 -9.04 42.69
N GLU A 509 50.17 -9.07 42.92
CA GLU A 509 50.96 -7.87 43.22
C GLU A 509 51.06 -6.94 41.99
N ASN A 510 51.24 -7.50 40.79
CA ASN A 510 51.18 -6.74 39.53
C ASN A 510 49.78 -6.15 39.27
N LEU A 511 48.73 -6.84 39.72
CA LEU A 511 47.35 -6.33 39.64
C LEU A 511 47.13 -5.16 40.60
N TYR A 512 47.71 -5.20 41.80
CA TYR A 512 47.71 -4.07 42.72
C TYR A 512 48.43 -2.85 42.11
N PHE A 513 49.63 -3.05 41.54
CA PHE A 513 50.36 -1.98 40.84
C PHE A 513 49.58 -1.40 39.66
N SER A 514 48.97 -2.28 38.85
CA SER A 514 48.11 -1.90 37.73
C SER A 514 46.92 -1.04 38.20
N ALA A 515 46.21 -1.47 39.25
CA ALA A 515 45.07 -0.72 39.79
C ALA A 515 45.44 0.69 40.28
N ILE A 516 46.51 0.83 41.07
CA ILE A 516 46.91 2.15 41.60
C ILE A 516 47.43 3.10 40.52
N THR A 517 48.01 2.55 39.45
CA THR A 517 48.48 3.30 38.27
C THR A 517 47.31 3.71 37.39
N PHE A 518 46.41 2.77 37.09
CA PHE A 518 45.23 2.97 36.25
C PHE A 518 44.26 4.01 36.85
N PHE A 519 43.98 3.92 38.15
CA PHE A 519 43.11 4.89 38.83
C PHE A 519 43.83 6.18 39.25
N THR A 520 45.10 6.34 38.88
CA THR A 520 45.91 7.53 39.20
C THR A 520 46.02 7.82 40.71
N VAL A 521 45.94 6.78 41.54
CA VAL A 521 46.01 6.89 43.01
C VAL A 521 47.46 7.05 43.46
N GLY A 522 48.37 6.21 42.95
CA GLY A 522 49.81 6.32 43.13
C GLY A 522 50.30 6.43 44.59
N TYR A 523 50.26 5.33 45.36
CA TYR A 523 50.73 5.34 46.76
C TYR A 523 52.24 5.54 46.95
N GLY A 524 53.04 5.40 45.90
CA GLY A 524 54.50 5.68 45.92
C GLY A 524 55.37 4.54 46.46
N ASP A 525 54.77 3.39 46.74
CA ASP A 525 55.39 2.14 47.21
C ASP A 525 56.06 1.34 46.08
N CYS A 526 55.52 1.43 44.87
CA CYS A 526 56.00 0.72 43.68
C CYS A 526 56.49 1.70 42.61
N SER A 527 57.69 1.48 42.07
CA SER A 527 58.24 2.23 40.93
C SER A 527 58.63 1.28 39.79
N PRO A 528 58.29 1.61 38.53
CA PRO A 528 58.66 0.77 37.38
C PRO A 528 60.11 0.98 36.94
N LEU A 529 60.80 -0.13 36.66
CA LEU A 529 62.16 -0.15 36.10
C LEU A 529 62.16 -0.71 34.67
N GLY A 530 63.21 -0.38 33.92
CA GLY A 530 63.35 -0.81 32.52
C GLY A 530 62.23 -0.29 31.61
N PHE A 531 61.73 -1.17 30.73
CA PHE A 531 60.68 -0.86 29.77
C PHE A 531 59.31 -0.57 30.43
N PHE A 532 59.08 -0.98 31.68
CA PHE A 532 57.85 -0.65 32.42
C PHE A 532 57.66 0.86 32.61
N LYS A 533 58.72 1.68 32.52
CA LYS A 533 58.64 3.15 32.50
C LYS A 533 57.86 3.71 31.31
N ILE A 534 57.71 2.94 30.23
CA ILE A 534 56.89 3.31 29.06
C ILE A 534 55.47 2.76 29.23
N ILE A 535 55.32 1.55 29.76
CA ILE A 535 54.01 0.89 29.91
C ILE A 535 53.15 1.61 30.98
N ALA A 536 53.72 1.96 32.14
CA ALA A 536 52.96 2.54 33.24
C ALA A 536 52.31 3.91 32.89
N PRO A 537 52.98 4.85 32.19
CA PRO A 537 52.29 6.06 31.71
C PRO A 537 51.18 5.79 30.69
N ILE A 538 51.35 4.78 29.82
CA ILE A 538 50.30 4.38 28.86
C ILE A 538 49.08 3.83 29.62
N GLU A 539 49.31 2.99 30.63
CA GLU A 539 48.26 2.49 31.52
C GLU A 539 47.52 3.62 32.22
N GLY A 540 48.24 4.58 32.82
CA GLY A 540 47.63 5.75 33.46
C GLY A 540 46.78 6.58 32.49
N PHE A 541 47.26 6.79 31.26
CA PHE A 541 46.47 7.46 30.22
C PHE A 541 45.20 6.68 29.84
N VAL A 542 45.30 5.36 29.66
CA VAL A 542 44.14 4.49 29.38
C VAL A 542 43.14 4.54 30.53
N GLY A 543 43.63 4.60 31.78
CA GLY A 543 42.80 4.74 32.98
C GLY A 543 41.99 6.03 32.99
N VAL A 544 42.64 7.17 32.80
CA VAL A 544 41.97 8.49 32.70
C VAL A 544 40.96 8.51 31.55
N PHE A 545 41.31 7.94 30.39
CA PHE A 545 40.43 7.86 29.23
C PHE A 545 39.18 7.01 29.53
N LEU A 546 39.34 5.81 30.09
CA LEU A 546 38.21 4.91 30.38
C LEU A 546 37.32 5.43 31.51
N MET A 547 37.88 6.10 32.52
CA MET A 547 37.09 6.76 33.56
C MET A 547 36.29 7.94 33.02
N SER A 548 36.87 8.72 32.10
CA SER A 548 36.16 9.79 31.39
C SER A 548 35.03 9.22 30.54
N TYR A 549 35.28 8.11 29.83
CA TYR A 549 34.28 7.43 29.01
C TYR A 549 33.13 6.86 29.86
N PHE A 550 33.44 6.22 30.99
CA PHE A 550 32.43 5.74 31.94
C PHE A 550 31.54 6.88 32.42
N THR A 551 32.13 8.02 32.80
CA THR A 551 31.40 9.19 33.29
C THR A 551 30.41 9.69 32.23
N VAL A 552 30.84 9.82 30.97
CA VAL A 552 29.97 10.25 29.87
C VAL A 552 28.82 9.25 29.64
N ALA A 553 29.11 7.95 29.62
CA ALA A 553 28.09 6.92 29.44
C ALA A 553 27.08 6.88 30.60
N PHE A 554 27.55 7.08 31.83
CA PHE A 554 26.72 7.10 33.03
C PHE A 554 25.81 8.32 33.07
N VAL A 555 26.38 9.51 32.83
CA VAL A 555 25.62 10.77 32.76
C VAL A 555 24.57 10.71 31.65
N ARG A 556 24.92 10.20 30.47
CA ARG A 556 23.97 9.98 29.38
C ARG A 556 22.80 9.09 29.79
N LYS A 557 23.06 8.03 30.57
CA LYS A 557 22.03 7.06 30.97
C LYS A 557 21.09 7.56 32.06
N ILE A 558 21.53 8.49 32.90
CA ILE A 558 20.77 9.00 34.05
C ILE A 558 20.03 10.30 33.75
N LEU A 559 20.59 11.16 32.90
CA LEU A 559 20.01 12.48 32.60
C LEU A 559 19.01 12.48 31.44
N ARG A 560 18.89 11.35 30.73
CA ARG A 560 17.81 11.10 29.76
C ARG A 560 16.67 10.43 30.50
#